data_AF-A0AA42NRG0-F1
#
_entry.id   AF-A0AA42NRG0-F1
#
_cell.length_a   1.000
_cell.length_b   1.000
_cell.length_c   1.000
_cell.angle_alpha   90.00
_cell.angle_beta   90.00
_cell.angle_gamma   90.00
#
_symmetry.space_group_name_H-M   'P 1'
#
loop_
_entity.id
_entity.type
_entity.pdbx_description
1 polymer ?
#
loop_
_entity_poly.entity_id
_entity_poly.type
_entity_poly.pdbx_seq_one_letter_code
_entity_poly.pdbx_strand_id
1 'polypeptide(L)' 'MNDYLIQLHRDGRLWAELTVGAARLDEVRGELADRFPAAEGFALRVQQRREQRRIVECGPDGIRLLGVHYHYLEYPDA' A
#
# COMPACT_ATOMS: atom_id res chain seq x y z
N MET A 1 -7.63 6.79 -6.39
CA MET A 1 -7.44 6.83 -4.92
C MET A 1 -6.06 6.27 -4.66
N ASN A 2 -5.16 7.06 -4.07
CA ASN A 2 -3.80 6.58 -3.76
C ASN A 2 -3.87 5.90 -2.40
N ASP A 3 -3.95 4.58 -2.44
CA ASP A 3 -3.87 3.77 -1.23
C ASP A 3 -2.41 3.32 -1.03
N TYR A 4 -2.02 3.18 0.23
CA TYR A 4 -0.72 2.69 0.64
C TYR A 4 -0.89 1.32 1.27
N LEU A 5 0.12 0.47 1.10
CA LEU A 5 0.22 -0.81 1.78
C LEU A 5 1.30 -0.69 2.85
N ILE A 6 0.95 -0.89 4.11
CA ILE A 6 1.91 -1.02 5.21
C ILE A 6 2.07 -2.52 5.49
N GLN A 7 3.30 -3.02 5.40
CA GLN A 7 3.65 -4.38 5.77
C GLN A 7 4.34 -4.36 7.14
N LEU A 8 3.81 -5.12 8.08
CA LEU A 8 4.43 -5.37 9.38
C LEU A 8 5.21 -6.67 9.32
N HIS A 9 6.51 -6.59 9.58
CA HIS A 9 7.42 -7.72 9.68
C HIS A 9 7.89 -7.89 11.13
N ARG A 10 8.19 -9.14 11.50
CA ARG A 10 8.88 -9.50 12.74
C ARG A 10 10.02 -10.46 12.38
N ASP A 11 11.24 -10.11 12.74
CA ASP A 11 12.45 -10.90 12.47
C ASP A 11 12.55 -11.28 10.97
N GLY A 12 12.21 -10.33 10.10
CA GLY A 12 12.19 -10.49 8.64
C GLY A 12 10.95 -11.17 8.06
N ARG A 13 10.11 -11.82 8.88
CA ARG A 13 8.90 -12.50 8.41
C ARG A 13 7.69 -11.57 8.37
N LEU A 14 6.94 -11.61 7.28
CA LEU A 14 5.68 -10.87 7.16
C LEU A 14 4.65 -11.41 8.17
N TRP A 15 4.06 -10.51 8.95
CA TRP A 15 3.00 -10.81 9.91
C TRP A 15 1.64 -10.31 9.43
N ALA A 16 1.60 -9.07 8.93
CA ALA A 16 0.35 -8.42 8.55
C ALA A 16 0.56 -7.40 7.44
N GLU A 17 -0.54 -7.12 6.72
CA GLU A 17 -0.63 -6.11 5.69
C GLU A 17 -1.86 -5.23 5.95
N LEU A 18 -1.69 -3.91 5.81
CA LEU A 18 -2.75 -2.93 6.00
C LEU A 18 -2.84 -2.02 4.79
N THR A 19 -4.03 -1.94 4.19
CA THR A 19 -4.31 -0.93 3.16
C THR A 19 -4.78 0.34 3.84
N VAL A 20 -4.07 1.45 3.63
CA VAL A 20 -4.31 2.74 4.29
C VAL A 20 -4.50 3.82 3.23
N GLY A 21 -5.57 4.60 3.34
CA GLY A 21 -5.76 5.75 2.46
C GLY A 21 -4.73 6.86 2.74
N ALA A 22 -4.29 7.57 1.71
CA ALA A 22 -3.23 8.59 1.80
C ALA A 22 -3.37 9.57 2.98
N ALA A 23 -4.60 10.04 3.28
CA ALA A 23 -4.85 11.01 4.33
C ALA A 23 -4.56 10.51 5.76
N ARG A 24 -4.44 9.19 5.95
CA ARG A 24 -4.17 8.57 7.27
C ARG A 24 -2.79 7.90 7.35
N LEU A 25 -1.97 8.01 6.31
CA LEU A 25 -0.71 7.27 6.24
C LEU A 25 0.21 7.60 7.41
N ASP A 26 0.47 8.90 7.64
CA ASP A 26 1.42 9.32 8.67
C ASP A 26 0.94 8.97 10.09
N GLU A 27 -0.35 9.16 10.36
CA GLU A 27 -0.98 8.78 11.64
C GLU A 27 -0.84 7.28 11.91
N VAL A 28 -1.26 6.44 10.95
CA VAL A 28 -1.23 4.98 11.11
C VAL A 28 0.20 4.47 11.17
N ARG A 29 1.11 5.02 10.37
CA ARG A 29 2.54 4.66 10.41
C ARG A 29 3.16 4.99 11.76
N GLY A 30 2.87 6.18 12.32
CA GLY A 30 3.35 6.58 13.64
C GLY A 30 2.87 5.66 14.75
N GLU A 31 1.55 5.43 14.82
CA GLU A 31 0.95 4.51 15.81
C GLU A 31 1.52 3.10 15.73
N LEU A 32 1.76 2.59 14.52
CA LEU A 32 2.37 1.27 14.34
C LEU A 32 3.85 1.27 14.75
N ALA A 33 4.60 2.33 14.46
CA ALA A 33 6.00 2.42 14.84
C ALA A 33 6.18 2.45 16.37
N ASP A 34 5.27 3.13 17.08
CA ASP A 34 5.29 3.20 18.54
C ASP A 34 4.92 1.85 19.20
N ARG A 35 3.96 1.11 18.63
CA ARG A 35 3.50 -0.18 19.16
C ARG A 35 4.38 -1.36 18.75
N PHE A 36 5.10 -1.25 17.64
CA PHE A 36 5.94 -2.31 17.08
C PHE A 36 7.37 -1.80 16.87
N PRO A 37 8.12 -1.57 17.97
CA PRO A 37 9.44 -0.96 17.89
C PRO A 37 10.49 -1.91 17.28
N ALA A 38 11.44 -1.32 16.54
CA ALA A 38 12.54 -2.07 15.93
C ALA A 38 13.45 -2.77 16.94
N ALA A 39 13.58 -2.23 18.15
CA ALA A 39 14.33 -2.86 19.24
C ALA A 39 13.79 -4.23 19.64
N GLU A 40 12.51 -4.47 19.39
CA GLU A 40 11.92 -5.79 19.61
C GLU A 40 12.07 -6.70 18.38
N GLY A 41 12.52 -6.21 17.22
CA GLY A 41 12.66 -7.00 15.98
C GLY A 41 11.54 -6.77 14.97
N PHE A 42 10.68 -5.77 15.20
CA PHE A 42 9.67 -5.37 14.22
C PHE A 42 10.25 -4.45 13.13
N ALA A 43 9.66 -4.52 11.94
CA ALA A 43 9.96 -3.60 10.86
C ALA A 43 8.68 -3.25 10.10
N LEU A 44 8.51 -1.97 9.76
CA LEU A 44 7.44 -1.50 8.90
C LEU A 44 8.00 -1.22 7.51
N ARG A 45 7.31 -1.67 6.47
CA ARG A 45 7.58 -1.29 5.08
C ARG A 45 6.36 -0.65 4.48
N VAL A 46 6.52 0.50 3.86
CA VAL A 46 5.43 1.23 3.22
C VAL A 46 5.61 1.12 1.71
N GLN A 47 4.52 0.78 1.01
CA GLN A 47 4.48 0.74 -0.44
C GLN A 47 3.34 1.62 -0.94
N GLN A 48 3.59 2.41 -1.97
CA GLN A 48 2.54 3.16 -2.65
C GLN A 48 1.91 2.29 -3.73
N ARG A 49 0.59 2.08 -3.67
CA ARG A 49 -0.16 1.43 -4.74
C ARG A 49 -0.35 2.43 -5.87
N ARG A 50 0.34 2.23 -6.98
CA ARG A 50 0.17 3.07 -8.18
C ARG A 50 -0.57 2.29 -9.24
N GLU A 51 -1.55 2.97 -9.83
CA GLU A 51 -2.27 2.45 -10.97
C GLU A 51 -1.35 2.43 -12.19
N GLN A 52 -1.14 1.26 -12.78
CA GLN A 52 -0.23 1.09 -13.91
C GLN A 52 -0.97 1.05 -15.25
N ARG A 53 -2.08 0.32 -15.33
CA ARG A 53 -2.88 0.22 -16.56
C ARG A 53 -4.36 -0.05 -16.26
N ARG A 54 -5.22 0.48 -17.12
CA ARG A 54 -6.64 0.12 -17.23
C ARG A 54 -6.84 -0.78 -18.43
N ILE A 55 -7.60 -1.85 -18.26
CA ILE A 55 -8.09 -2.67 -19.37
C ILE A 55 -9.52 -2.21 -19.64
N VAL A 56 -9.76 -1.74 -20.85
CA VAL A 56 -11.06 -1.22 -21.28
C VAL A 56 -11.56 -1.97 -22.50
N GLU A 57 -12.87 -2.16 -22.55
CA GLU A 57 -13.60 -2.56 -23.74
C GLU A 57 -14.22 -1.32 -24.37
N CYS A 58 -14.10 -1.19 -25.69
CA CYS A 58 -14.66 -0.07 -26.44
C CYS A 58 -15.63 -0.61 -27.48
N GLY A 59 -16.88 -0.13 -27.44
CA GLY A 59 -17.94 -0.54 -28.34
C GLY A 59 -18.89 0.61 -28.69
N PRO A 60 -19.94 0.34 -29.50
CA PRO A 60 -20.90 1.35 -29.94
C PRO A 60 -21.61 2.06 -28.77
N ASP A 61 -21.79 1.36 -27.66
CA ASP A 61 -22.45 1.86 -26.45
C ASP A 61 -21.50 2.62 -25.50
N GLY A 62 -20.22 2.77 -25.89
CA GLY A 62 -19.20 3.52 -25.15
C GLY A 62 -18.06 2.68 -24.62
N ILE A 63 -17.43 3.17 -23.54
CA ILE A 63 -16.24 2.57 -22.93
C ILE A 63 -16.64 1.88 -21.62
N ARG A 64 -16.27 0.61 -21.47
CA ARG A 64 -16.45 -0.18 -20.25
C ARG A 64 -15.10 -0.52 -19.63
N LEU A 65 -14.94 -0.26 -18.33
CA LEU A 65 -13.76 -0.68 -17.57
C LEU A 65 -13.86 -2.17 -17.24
N LEU A 66 -12.92 -2.97 -17.73
CA LEU A 66 -12.84 -4.41 -17.46
C LEU A 66 -11.96 -4.73 -16.25
N GLY A 67 -10.93 -3.93 -16.01
CA GLY A 67 -10.03 -4.15 -14.87
C GLY A 67 -8.96 -3.09 -14.73
N VAL A 68 -8.36 -3.03 -13.54
CA VAL A 68 -7.28 -2.10 -13.21
C VAL A 68 -6.12 -2.91 -12.64
N HIS A 69 -4.93 -2.74 -13.21
CA HIS A 69 -3.70 -3.33 -12.70
C HIS A 69 -2.93 -2.28 -11.89
N TYR A 70 -2.48 -2.71 -10.73
CA TYR A 70 -1.69 -1.90 -9.81
C TYR A 70 -0.31 -2.52 -9.64
N HIS A 71 0.69 -1.67 -9.45
CA HIS A 71 1.98 -2.08 -8.90
C HIS A 71 2.19 -1.44 -7.53
N TYR A 72 3.07 -2.03 -6.74
CA TYR A 72 3.47 -1.54 -5.43
C TYR A 72 4.92 -1.09 -5.52
N LEU A 73 5.17 0.21 -5.34
CA LEU A 73 6.52 0.76 -5.27
C LEU A 73 6.86 1.02 -3.81
N GLU A 74 8.09 0.71 -3.38
CA GLU A 74 8.57 1.11 -2.06
C GLU A 74 8.44 2.63 -1.92
N TYR A 75 7.84 3.05 -0.81
CA TYR A 75 7.72 4.45 -0.45
C TYR A 75 8.99 4.85 0.31
N PRO A 76 9.80 5.78 -0.21
CA PRO A 76 11.03 6.18 0.45
C PRO A 76 10.71 6.85 1.79
N ASP A 77 11.43 6.47 2.85
CA ASP A 77 11.44 7.22 4.10
C ASP A 77 12.00 8.62 3.81
N ALA A 78 11.15 9.64 3.95
CA ALA A 78 11.52 11.04 3.87
C ALA A 78 12.19 11.50 5.17
#